data_AF-A0A7Z9XE80-F1
#
_entry.id   AF-A0A7Z9XE80-F1
#
_cell.length_a   1.000
_cell.length_b   1.000
_cell.length_c   1.000
_cell.angle_alpha   90.00
_cell.angle_beta   90.00
_cell.angle_gamma   90.00
#
_symmetry.space_group_name_H-M   'P 1'
#
loop_
_entity.id
_entity.type
_entity.pdbx_description
1 polymer ?
#
loop_
_entity_poly.entity_id
_entity_poly.type
_entity_poly.pdbx_seq_one_letter_code
_entity_poly.pdbx_strand_id
1 'polypeptide(L)'
;MFKNYLKIAIRNLVRHKIYSFINVFGLAVGIAFCILTFLFVRHEWTYDAFHENADSIYRVISFAELDGKAQAFAISPAPMAPALIQESPGVKRAVRFKKMGGVVNYKDKSFNERILLMDPSFFQVFSFPLLKGNPATVLNNKNSIVISAEVARKYFGHEDPLGKSVSVRTDGYYTSRIGFQDFIVRGVVRKAPENSSIQFDFLLPFTNYTECKGYSDDWGRGDTYTYIQLSDNVRVSDLERQIALLSGRHYRDQYGSEGHPKRFLLQPITDIHLKTF
;
A
#
# COMPACT_ATOMS: atom_id res chain seq x y z
N MET A 1 -6.62 -31.42 49.78
CA MET A 1 -5.15 -31.37 49.93
C MET A 1 -4.50 -30.23 49.13
N PHE A 2 -4.87 -30.00 47.86
CA PHE A 2 -4.34 -28.90 47.03
C PHE A 2 -4.39 -27.51 47.68
N LYS A 3 -5.50 -27.19 48.38
CA LYS A 3 -5.65 -25.94 49.15
C LYS A 3 -4.60 -25.75 50.25
N ASN A 4 -4.19 -26.84 50.93
CA ASN A 4 -3.15 -26.77 51.96
C ASN A 4 -1.76 -26.57 51.34
N TYR A 5 -1.44 -27.26 50.24
CA TYR A 5 -0.17 -27.06 49.53
C TYR A 5 -0.03 -25.64 49.00
N LEU A 6 -1.10 -25.08 48.41
CA LEU A 6 -1.10 -23.70 47.93
C LEU A 6 -0.93 -22.69 49.08
N LYS A 7 -1.61 -22.91 50.23
CA LYS A 7 -1.48 -22.07 51.43
C LYS A 7 -0.05 -22.08 51.99
N ILE A 8 0.60 -23.24 52.00
CA ILE A 8 1.99 -23.39 52.45
C ILE A 8 2.94 -22.68 51.49
N ALA A 9 2.77 -22.86 50.17
CA ALA A 9 3.60 -22.23 49.15
C ALA A 9 3.54 -20.69 49.23
N ILE A 10 2.33 -20.10 49.31
CA ILE A 10 2.15 -18.65 49.44
C ILE A 10 2.81 -18.14 50.73
N ARG A 11 2.63 -18.83 51.87
CA ARG A 11 3.28 -18.43 53.14
C ARG A 11 4.80 -18.45 53.03
N ASN A 12 5.37 -19.39 52.27
CA ASN A 12 6.80 -19.50 52.06
C ASN A 12 7.33 -18.36 51.16
N LEU A 13 6.60 -18.05 50.08
CA LEU A 13 6.89 -16.90 49.20
C LEU A 13 6.93 -15.57 49.97
N VAL A 14 5.95 -15.35 50.85
CA VAL A 14 5.86 -14.13 51.67
C VAL A 14 6.93 -14.08 52.76
N ARG A 15 7.40 -15.23 53.26
CA ARG A 15 8.46 -15.31 54.28
C ARG A 15 9.84 -15.01 53.67
N HIS A 16 10.11 -15.50 52.45
CA HIS A 16 11.39 -15.30 51.75
C HIS A 16 11.25 -14.28 50.61
N LYS A 17 10.92 -13.03 50.96
CA LYS A 17 10.51 -11.98 50.00
C LYS A 17 11.55 -11.66 48.94
N ILE A 18 12.82 -11.46 49.31
CA ILE A 18 13.89 -11.08 48.36
C ILE A 18 14.16 -12.22 47.38
N TYR A 19 14.34 -13.44 47.88
CA TYR A 19 14.59 -14.62 47.03
C TYR A 19 13.42 -14.90 46.09
N SER A 20 12.19 -14.83 46.61
CA SER A 20 10.98 -15.01 45.82
C SER A 20 10.83 -13.90 44.77
N PHE A 21 11.15 -12.65 45.13
CA PHE A 21 11.13 -11.53 44.20
C PHE A 21 12.12 -11.74 43.05
N ILE A 22 13.39 -12.06 43.35
CA ILE A 22 14.42 -12.27 42.31
C ILE A 22 14.00 -13.37 41.32
N ASN A 23 13.52 -14.51 41.82
CA ASN A 23 13.12 -15.62 40.96
C ASN A 23 11.86 -15.31 40.13
N VAL A 24 10.83 -14.75 40.77
CA VAL A 24 9.57 -14.42 40.07
C VAL A 24 9.79 -13.29 39.07
N PHE A 25 10.57 -12.27 39.45
CA PHE A 25 10.89 -11.14 38.58
C PHE A 25 11.75 -11.57 37.40
N GLY A 26 12.81 -12.36 37.63
CA GLY A 26 13.65 -12.89 36.55
C GLY A 26 12.86 -13.74 35.56
N LEU A 27 11.99 -14.62 36.05
CA LEU A 27 11.10 -15.42 35.21
C LEU A 27 10.10 -14.54 34.43
N ALA A 28 9.48 -13.56 35.10
CA ALA A 28 8.54 -12.65 34.46
C ALA A 28 9.19 -11.82 33.35
N VAL A 29 10.40 -11.31 33.58
CA VAL A 29 11.18 -10.58 32.57
C VAL A 29 11.56 -11.50 31.41
N GLY A 30 12.00 -12.73 31.68
CA GLY A 30 12.31 -13.71 30.64
C GLY A 30 11.11 -14.04 29.75
N ILE A 31 9.95 -14.32 30.36
CA ILE A 31 8.70 -14.57 29.62
C ILE A 31 8.27 -13.34 28.83
N ALA A 32 8.34 -12.14 29.43
CA ALA A 32 7.99 -10.90 28.74
C ALA A 32 8.87 -10.68 27.49
N PHE A 33 10.18 -10.90 27.59
CA PHE A 33 11.10 -10.77 26.47
C PHE A 33 10.81 -11.79 25.35
N CYS A 34 10.51 -13.04 25.70
CA CYS A 34 10.09 -14.06 24.73
C CYS A 34 8.78 -13.66 24.01
N ILE A 35 7.78 -13.17 24.75
CA ILE A 35 6.51 -12.73 24.17
C ILE A 35 6.71 -11.54 23.25
N LEU A 36 7.48 -10.53 23.67
CA LEU A 36 7.77 -9.35 22.85
C LEU A 36 8.50 -9.73 21.56
N THR A 37 9.49 -10.62 21.64
CA THR A 37 10.22 -11.11 20.47
C THR A 37 9.30 -11.87 19.51
N PHE A 38 8.43 -12.74 20.04
CA PHE A 38 7.44 -13.45 19.23
C PHE A 38 6.47 -12.49 18.53
N LEU A 39 5.94 -11.50 19.27
CA LEU A 39 5.03 -10.51 18.70
C LEU A 39 5.72 -9.67 17.60
N PHE A 40 6.98 -9.29 17.82
CA PHE A 40 7.79 -8.59 16.82
C PHE A 40 7.96 -9.44 15.54
N VAL A 41 8.47 -10.66 15.65
CA VAL A 41 8.67 -11.53 14.48
C VAL A 41 7.35 -11.81 13.75
N ARG A 42 6.26 -12.05 14.49
CA ARG A 42 4.93 -12.23 13.91
C ARG A 42 4.47 -10.97 13.17
N HIS A 43 4.69 -9.78 13.72
CA HIS A 43 4.36 -8.53 13.05
C HIS A 43 5.12 -8.39 11.72
N GLU A 44 6.43 -8.66 11.73
CA GLU A 44 7.28 -8.57 10.53
C GLU A 44 6.88 -9.58 9.45
N TRP A 45 6.49 -10.81 9.81
CA TRP A 45 6.11 -11.86 8.85
C TRP A 45 4.68 -11.75 8.33
N THR A 46 3.81 -10.98 8.98
CA THR A 46 2.41 -10.83 8.57
C THR A 46 2.16 -9.59 7.71
N TYR A 47 3.23 -8.89 7.32
CA TYR A 47 3.14 -7.69 6.49
C TYR A 47 2.48 -7.99 5.14
N ASP A 48 1.44 -7.22 4.81
CA ASP A 48 0.58 -7.37 3.62
C ASP A 48 -0.10 -8.73 3.43
N ALA A 49 0.08 -9.69 4.34
CA ALA A 49 -0.51 -11.03 4.29
C ALA A 49 -2.03 -11.06 4.51
N PHE A 50 -2.66 -9.91 4.82
CA PHE A 50 -4.11 -9.79 5.00
C PHE A 50 -4.88 -9.74 3.67
N HIS A 51 -4.19 -9.60 2.54
CA HIS A 51 -4.82 -9.65 1.23
C HIS A 51 -5.24 -11.08 0.87
N GLU A 52 -6.50 -11.25 0.48
CA GLU A 52 -7.09 -12.55 0.12
C GLU A 52 -6.30 -13.27 -0.98
N ASN A 53 -5.75 -12.51 -1.92
CA ASN A 53 -5.00 -13.02 -3.06
C ASN A 53 -3.48 -12.74 -2.97
N ALA A 54 -2.93 -12.56 -1.76
CA ALA A 54 -1.54 -12.13 -1.53
C ALA A 54 -0.51 -12.91 -2.37
N ASP A 55 -0.65 -14.24 -2.46
CA ASP A 55 0.27 -15.12 -3.21
C ASP A 55 0.30 -14.87 -4.72
N SER A 56 -0.72 -14.18 -5.25
CA SER A 56 -0.83 -13.84 -6.67
C SER A 56 -0.60 -12.36 -6.97
N ILE A 57 -0.33 -11.53 -5.94
CA ILE A 57 -0.15 -10.08 -6.10
C ILE A 57 1.34 -9.75 -6.09
N TYR A 58 1.78 -9.07 -7.14
CA TYR A 58 3.16 -8.67 -7.34
C TYR A 58 3.25 -7.18 -7.62
N ARG A 59 4.27 -6.54 -7.05
CA ARG A 59 4.72 -5.20 -7.40
C ARG A 59 5.71 -5.29 -8.55
N VAL A 60 5.54 -4.45 -9.57
CA VAL A 60 6.54 -4.28 -10.63
C VAL A 60 7.65 -3.37 -10.10
N ILE A 61 8.87 -3.89 -10.08
CA ILE A 61 10.08 -3.13 -9.74
C ILE A 61 10.88 -2.85 -11.00
N SER A 62 11.55 -1.69 -11.08
CA SER A 62 12.44 -1.33 -12.18
C SER A 62 13.89 -1.29 -11.71
N PHE A 63 14.82 -1.56 -12.62
CA PHE A 63 16.24 -1.39 -12.39
C PHE A 63 16.76 -0.30 -13.31
N ALA A 64 17.54 0.62 -12.76
CA ALA A 64 18.33 1.57 -13.51
C ALA A 64 19.77 1.53 -13.02
N GLU A 65 20.70 1.81 -13.93
CA GLU A 65 22.09 2.00 -13.57
C GLU A 65 22.29 3.44 -13.10
N LEU A 66 22.73 3.60 -11.86
CA LEU A 66 23.08 4.89 -11.27
C LEU A 66 24.51 4.78 -10.77
N ASP A 67 25.39 5.67 -11.22
CA ASP A 67 26.82 5.70 -10.86
C ASP A 67 27.55 4.36 -11.07
N GLY A 68 27.23 3.66 -12.17
CA GLY A 68 27.83 2.35 -12.51
C GLY A 68 27.33 1.18 -11.65
N LYS A 69 26.25 1.38 -10.87
CA LYS A 69 25.63 0.35 -10.05
C LYS A 69 24.16 0.17 -10.42
N ALA A 70 23.73 -1.08 -10.53
CA ALA A 70 22.31 -1.39 -10.69
C ALA A 70 21.56 -1.08 -9.39
N GLN A 71 20.60 -0.17 -9.47
CA GLN A 71 19.70 0.18 -8.38
C GLN A 71 18.27 -0.22 -8.76
N ALA A 72 17.57 -0.85 -7.81
CA ALA A 72 16.16 -1.18 -7.95
C ALA A 72 15.29 -0.02 -7.45
N PHE A 73 14.13 0.15 -8.07
CA PHE A 73 13.12 1.14 -7.69
C PHE A 73 11.74 0.50 -7.72
N ALA A 74 10.91 0.82 -6.75
CA ALA A 74 9.51 0.35 -6.67
C ALA A 74 8.54 1.07 -7.64
N ILE A 75 9.06 1.73 -8.67
CA ILE A 75 8.30 2.56 -9.61
C ILE A 75 8.46 2.06 -11.04
N SER A 76 7.44 2.33 -11.83
CA SER A 76 7.27 1.90 -13.22
C SER A 76 6.53 2.97 -14.02
N PRO A 77 6.61 2.92 -15.36
CA PRO A 77 5.81 3.77 -16.23
C PRO A 77 4.31 3.63 -16.00
N ALA A 78 3.60 4.76 -16.03
CA ALA A 78 2.14 4.77 -15.99
C ALA A 78 1.47 3.90 -17.10
N PRO A 79 1.98 3.82 -18.35
CA PRO A 79 1.37 2.94 -19.36
C PRO A 79 1.63 1.44 -19.11
N MET A 80 2.48 1.06 -18.16
CA MET A 80 2.81 -0.34 -17.87
C MET A 80 1.56 -1.16 -17.53
N ALA A 81 0.76 -0.74 -16.56
CA ALA A 81 -0.40 -1.53 -16.12
C ALA A 81 -1.44 -1.81 -17.21
N PRO A 82 -1.93 -0.82 -18.00
CA PRO A 82 -2.86 -1.12 -19.08
C PRO A 82 -2.23 -2.00 -20.18
N ALA A 83 -0.95 -1.81 -20.52
CA ALA A 83 -0.27 -2.65 -21.49
C ALA A 83 -0.13 -4.11 -21.00
N LEU A 84 0.17 -4.33 -19.71
CA LEU A 84 0.22 -5.67 -19.13
C LEU A 84 -1.15 -6.38 -19.21
N ILE A 85 -2.25 -5.67 -18.96
CA ILE A 85 -3.59 -6.24 -19.09
C ILE A 85 -3.92 -6.62 -20.53
N GLN A 86 -3.50 -5.80 -21.51
CA GLN A 86 -3.84 -6.02 -22.92
C GLN A 86 -2.95 -7.05 -23.60
N GLU A 87 -1.66 -7.10 -23.26
CA GLU A 87 -0.64 -7.85 -24.01
C GLU A 87 -0.04 -9.02 -23.24
N SER A 88 -0.35 -9.20 -21.94
CA SER A 88 0.19 -10.29 -21.13
C SER A 88 -0.93 -11.18 -20.56
N PRO A 89 -1.29 -12.31 -21.23
CA PRO A 89 -2.40 -13.18 -20.82
C PRO A 89 -2.31 -13.76 -19.39
N GLY A 90 -1.11 -13.76 -18.78
CA GLY A 90 -0.90 -14.16 -17.40
C GLY A 90 -1.31 -13.13 -16.35
N VAL A 91 -1.69 -11.91 -16.76
CA VAL A 91 -2.08 -10.83 -15.86
C VAL A 91 -3.61 -10.74 -15.78
N LYS A 92 -4.15 -11.11 -14.62
CA LYS A 92 -5.60 -11.10 -14.34
C LYS A 92 -6.12 -9.69 -14.07
N ARG A 93 -5.37 -8.91 -13.28
CA ARG A 93 -5.68 -7.52 -12.95
C ARG A 93 -4.39 -6.73 -12.81
N ALA A 94 -4.47 -5.44 -13.08
CA ALA A 94 -3.40 -4.50 -12.82
C ALA A 94 -3.98 -3.23 -12.21
N VAL A 95 -3.21 -2.60 -11.34
CA VAL A 95 -3.57 -1.36 -10.68
C VAL A 95 -2.33 -0.49 -10.59
N ARG A 96 -2.48 0.77 -10.97
CA ARG A 96 -1.48 1.81 -10.72
C ARG A 96 -1.89 2.60 -9.52
N PHE A 97 -0.90 3.06 -8.78
CA PHE A 97 -1.12 4.17 -7.88
C PHE A 97 0.07 5.10 -7.74
N LYS A 98 -0.21 6.33 -7.35
CA LYS A 98 0.76 7.35 -6.98
C LYS A 98 0.55 7.71 -5.51
N LYS A 99 1.62 7.58 -4.72
CA LYS A 99 1.65 8.09 -3.34
C LYS A 99 1.97 9.58 -3.39
N MET A 100 1.16 10.40 -2.76
CA MET A 100 1.36 11.85 -2.65
C MET A 100 1.00 12.34 -1.25
N GLY A 101 1.51 13.51 -0.88
CA GLY A 101 0.96 14.31 0.20
C GLY A 101 -0.05 15.31 -0.34
N GLY A 102 -0.71 16.02 0.57
CA GLY A 102 -1.46 17.21 0.23
C GLY A 102 -2.18 17.81 1.41
N VAL A 103 -2.61 19.05 1.25
CA VAL A 103 -3.45 19.75 2.22
C VAL A 103 -4.91 19.46 1.92
N VAL A 104 -5.65 19.01 2.94
CA VAL A 104 -7.10 18.79 2.86
C VAL A 104 -7.83 19.70 3.84
N ASN A 105 -8.78 20.46 3.31
CA ASN A 105 -9.62 21.41 4.00
C ASN A 105 -11.07 20.92 4.09
N TYR A 106 -11.69 21.16 5.24
CA TYR A 106 -13.13 21.00 5.47
C TYR A 106 -13.57 21.94 6.59
N LYS A 107 -14.45 22.89 6.28
CA LYS A 107 -14.85 23.96 7.21
C LYS A 107 -13.60 24.68 7.77
N ASP A 108 -13.44 24.71 9.08
CA ASP A 108 -12.35 25.30 9.85
C ASP A 108 -11.10 24.39 9.98
N LYS A 109 -11.17 23.14 9.46
CA LYS A 109 -10.10 22.16 9.56
C LYS A 109 -9.21 22.17 8.32
N SER A 110 -7.90 22.16 8.52
CA SER A 110 -6.88 22.04 7.48
C SER A 110 -5.72 21.19 7.97
N PHE A 111 -5.39 20.10 7.26
CA PHE A 111 -4.30 19.19 7.63
C PHE A 111 -3.55 18.67 6.41
N ASN A 112 -2.28 18.29 6.62
CA ASN A 112 -1.53 17.49 5.66
C ASN A 112 -1.92 16.02 5.80
N GLU A 113 -2.18 15.36 4.68
CA GLU A 113 -2.75 14.02 4.62
C GLU A 113 -2.03 13.15 3.59
N ARG A 114 -2.03 11.83 3.80
CA ARG A 114 -1.50 10.87 2.83
C ARG A 114 -2.55 10.60 1.76
N ILE A 115 -2.25 11.02 0.55
CA ILE A 115 -3.15 10.91 -0.60
C ILE A 115 -2.62 9.82 -1.52
N LEU A 116 -3.47 8.85 -1.83
CA LEU A 116 -3.20 7.83 -2.84
C LEU A 116 -4.08 8.13 -4.05
N LEU A 117 -3.50 8.19 -5.23
CA LEU A 117 -4.25 8.23 -6.49
C LEU A 117 -4.18 6.85 -7.10
N MET A 118 -5.31 6.22 -7.43
CA MET A 118 -5.33 4.82 -7.88
C MET A 118 -6.38 4.53 -8.95
N ASP A 119 -6.11 3.49 -9.74
CA ASP A 119 -7.09 2.98 -10.70
C ASP A 119 -8.31 2.38 -9.97
N PRO A 120 -9.50 2.35 -10.60
CA PRO A 120 -10.71 1.75 -10.02
C PRO A 120 -10.57 0.28 -9.62
N SER A 121 -9.62 -0.45 -10.24
CA SER A 121 -9.31 -1.85 -9.91
C SER A 121 -8.69 -2.05 -8.53
N PHE A 122 -8.35 -0.97 -7.80
CA PHE A 122 -7.71 -1.05 -6.47
C PHE A 122 -8.44 -1.97 -5.48
N PHE A 123 -9.76 -1.81 -5.33
CA PHE A 123 -10.55 -2.65 -4.40
C PHE A 123 -10.79 -4.09 -4.92
N GLN A 124 -10.44 -4.37 -6.17
CA GLN A 124 -10.53 -5.71 -6.76
C GLN A 124 -9.22 -6.48 -6.63
N VAL A 125 -8.10 -5.76 -6.51
CA VAL A 125 -6.75 -6.33 -6.30
C VAL A 125 -6.45 -6.44 -4.80
N PHE A 126 -6.74 -5.40 -4.02
CA PHE A 126 -6.41 -5.34 -2.60
C PHE A 126 -7.63 -5.52 -1.71
N SER A 127 -7.50 -6.34 -0.66
CA SER A 127 -8.55 -6.63 0.32
C SER A 127 -8.72 -5.54 1.40
N PHE A 128 -8.82 -4.27 1.01
CA PHE A 128 -9.17 -3.18 1.93
C PHE A 128 -10.70 -3.07 2.07
N PRO A 129 -11.29 -3.34 3.26
CA PRO A 129 -12.74 -3.37 3.40
C PRO A 129 -13.36 -1.98 3.22
N LEU A 130 -14.23 -1.83 2.21
CA LEU A 130 -15.05 -0.63 2.05
C LEU A 130 -16.24 -0.71 3.02
N LEU A 131 -16.28 0.20 4.00
CA LEU A 131 -17.32 0.27 5.03
C LEU A 131 -18.59 0.97 4.51
N LYS A 132 -18.42 1.93 3.60
CA LYS A 132 -19.50 2.68 2.94
C LYS A 132 -19.18 2.93 1.47
N GLY A 133 -20.18 2.83 0.61
CA GLY A 133 -20.04 3.00 -0.84
C GLY A 133 -20.01 1.68 -1.60
N ASN A 134 -19.94 1.73 -2.94
CA ASN A 134 -19.87 0.54 -3.79
C ASN A 134 -18.48 0.45 -4.44
N PRO A 135 -17.70 -0.63 -4.20
CA PRO A 135 -16.32 -0.75 -4.69
C PRO A 135 -16.20 -0.67 -6.21
N ALA A 136 -17.24 -1.05 -6.97
CA ALA A 136 -17.23 -0.99 -8.43
C ALA A 136 -17.45 0.43 -8.99
N THR A 137 -17.96 1.37 -8.19
CA THR A 137 -18.33 2.71 -8.66
C THR A 137 -17.71 3.85 -7.87
N VAL A 138 -17.11 3.57 -6.71
CA VAL A 138 -16.67 4.59 -5.76
C VAL A 138 -15.56 5.50 -6.31
N LEU A 139 -14.80 5.03 -7.31
CA LEU A 139 -13.72 5.79 -7.98
C LEU A 139 -14.03 6.16 -9.45
N ASN A 140 -15.27 5.97 -9.93
CA ASN A 140 -15.61 6.20 -11.35
C ASN A 140 -15.74 7.69 -11.71
N ASN A 141 -15.95 8.56 -10.73
CA ASN A 141 -16.07 10.00 -10.96
C ASN A 141 -14.76 10.68 -10.58
N LYS A 142 -14.19 11.51 -11.46
CA LYS A 142 -12.92 12.20 -11.19
C LYS A 142 -12.91 13.04 -9.90
N ASN A 143 -14.07 13.59 -9.50
CA ASN A 143 -14.24 14.36 -8.27
C ASN A 143 -14.70 13.47 -7.10
N SER A 144 -14.64 12.15 -7.19
CA SER A 144 -14.88 11.27 -6.04
C SER A 144 -13.66 11.20 -5.14
N ILE A 145 -13.91 11.05 -3.85
CA ILE A 145 -12.87 10.72 -2.87
C ILE A 145 -13.37 9.64 -1.92
N VAL A 146 -12.50 8.68 -1.59
CA VAL A 146 -12.74 7.71 -0.52
C VAL A 146 -11.83 8.07 0.63
N ILE A 147 -12.37 8.04 1.85
CA ILE A 147 -11.63 8.43 3.05
C ILE A 147 -11.51 7.24 4.01
N SER A 148 -10.42 7.18 4.77
CA SER A 148 -10.30 6.17 5.82
C SER A 148 -11.33 6.43 6.94
N ALA A 149 -11.72 5.39 7.67
CA ALA A 149 -12.62 5.52 8.82
C ALA A 149 -12.07 6.47 9.90
N GLU A 150 -10.75 6.52 10.05
CA GLU A 150 -10.07 7.44 10.97
C GLU A 150 -10.22 8.90 10.51
N VAL A 151 -10.01 9.15 9.22
CA VAL A 151 -10.20 10.46 8.59
C VAL A 151 -11.66 10.91 8.65
N ALA A 152 -12.61 10.00 8.41
CA ALA A 152 -14.04 10.29 8.55
C ALA A 152 -14.35 10.84 9.95
N ARG A 153 -13.84 10.20 11.00
CA ARG A 153 -14.00 10.67 12.39
C ARG A 153 -13.25 11.99 12.63
N LYS A 154 -12.02 12.13 12.12
CA LYS A 154 -11.20 13.35 12.28
C LYS A 154 -11.90 14.59 11.71
N TYR A 155 -12.45 14.49 10.50
CA TYR A 155 -13.03 15.63 9.80
C TYR A 155 -14.51 15.84 10.11
N PHE A 156 -15.30 14.77 10.17
CA PHE A 156 -16.77 14.82 10.28
C PHE A 156 -17.31 14.45 11.67
N GLY A 157 -16.46 13.98 12.59
CA GLY A 157 -16.89 13.57 13.92
C GLY A 157 -17.86 12.39 13.85
N HIS A 158 -19.10 12.61 14.29
CA HIS A 158 -20.19 11.64 14.20
C HIS A 158 -21.11 11.85 13.00
N GLU A 159 -20.91 12.91 12.20
CA GLU A 159 -21.72 13.15 11.02
C GLU A 159 -21.39 12.15 9.90
N ASP A 160 -22.38 11.80 9.07
CA ASP A 160 -22.10 11.00 7.87
C ASP A 160 -21.24 11.82 6.89
N PRO A 161 -20.06 11.32 6.47
CA PRO A 161 -19.23 12.02 5.50
C PRO A 161 -19.75 11.88 4.06
N LEU A 162 -20.57 10.86 3.74
CA LEU A 162 -21.01 10.61 2.37
C LEU A 162 -21.73 11.82 1.75
N GLY A 163 -21.39 12.12 0.49
CA GLY A 163 -21.98 13.22 -0.26
C GLY A 163 -21.45 14.61 0.09
N LYS A 164 -20.63 14.74 1.13
CA LYS A 164 -20.02 16.03 1.51
C LYS A 164 -18.78 16.32 0.67
N SER A 165 -18.49 17.61 0.52
CA SER A 165 -17.32 18.10 -0.20
C SER A 165 -16.14 18.35 0.74
N VAL A 166 -14.95 17.97 0.31
CA VAL A 166 -13.66 18.35 0.92
C VAL A 166 -12.78 18.99 -0.14
N SER A 167 -12.03 20.03 0.24
CA SER A 167 -11.15 20.72 -0.68
C SER A 167 -9.72 20.20 -0.53
N VAL A 168 -9.14 19.69 -1.61
CA VAL A 168 -7.85 18.99 -1.61
C VAL A 168 -6.88 19.74 -2.51
N ARG A 169 -5.69 20.01 -1.99
CA ARG A 169 -4.54 20.45 -2.78
C ARG A 169 -3.43 19.43 -2.60
N THR A 170 -3.17 18.66 -3.64
CA THR A 170 -2.10 17.68 -3.70
C THR A 170 -0.73 18.33 -3.84
N ASP A 171 0.29 17.71 -3.26
CA ASP A 171 1.68 18.15 -3.40
C ASP A 171 2.24 17.81 -4.80
N GLY A 172 3.09 18.70 -5.32
CA GLY A 172 3.79 18.53 -6.59
C GLY A 172 3.07 19.12 -7.81
N TYR A 173 3.82 19.28 -8.90
CA TYR A 173 3.35 19.85 -10.17
C TYR A 173 2.72 18.82 -11.11
N TYR A 174 2.37 17.64 -10.59
CA TYR A 174 2.04 16.45 -11.38
C TYR A 174 0.54 16.15 -11.42
N THR A 175 -0.30 17.12 -11.08
CA THR A 175 -1.76 17.01 -11.22
C THR A 175 -2.26 18.06 -12.20
N SER A 176 -3.31 17.72 -12.96
CA SER A 176 -3.82 18.57 -14.05
C SER A 176 -4.36 19.92 -13.60
N ARG A 177 -4.45 20.15 -12.29
CA ARG A 177 -5.12 21.27 -11.67
C ARG A 177 -4.28 21.79 -10.50
N ILE A 178 -3.73 22.97 -10.70
CA ILE A 178 -2.93 23.68 -9.70
C ILE A 178 -3.89 24.28 -8.66
N GLY A 179 -3.67 24.00 -7.38
CA GLY A 179 -4.43 24.58 -6.27
C GLY A 179 -5.44 23.63 -5.63
N PHE A 180 -6.36 24.21 -4.85
CA PHE A 180 -7.41 23.46 -4.15
C PHE A 180 -8.52 23.06 -5.10
N GLN A 181 -9.02 21.85 -4.91
CA GLN A 181 -10.12 21.29 -5.67
C GLN A 181 -11.11 20.55 -4.79
N ASP A 182 -12.37 20.65 -5.15
CA ASP A 182 -13.44 20.03 -4.38
C ASP A 182 -13.71 18.59 -4.85
N PHE A 183 -13.66 17.68 -3.88
CA PHE A 183 -13.99 16.28 -4.04
C PHE A 183 -15.16 15.89 -3.15
N ILE A 184 -16.07 15.08 -3.70
CA ILE A 184 -17.23 14.56 -3.00
C ILE A 184 -16.88 13.20 -2.39
N VAL A 185 -17.08 13.05 -1.08
CA VAL A 185 -16.88 11.77 -0.41
C VAL A 185 -17.89 10.75 -0.92
N ARG A 186 -17.41 9.71 -1.59
CA ARG A 186 -18.24 8.64 -2.16
C ARG A 186 -18.13 7.32 -1.41
N GLY A 187 -17.12 7.20 -0.55
CA GLY A 187 -16.97 6.00 0.27
C GLY A 187 -16.14 6.23 1.52
N VAL A 188 -16.26 5.28 2.44
CA VAL A 188 -15.42 5.18 3.63
C VAL A 188 -14.79 3.79 3.63
N VAL A 189 -13.46 3.73 3.65
CA VAL A 189 -12.69 2.49 3.72
C VAL A 189 -12.17 2.28 5.14
N ARG A 190 -12.03 1.04 5.57
CA ARG A 190 -11.36 0.73 6.85
C ARG A 190 -9.93 1.27 6.82
N LYS A 191 -9.41 1.70 7.97
CA LYS A 191 -7.99 2.04 8.13
C LYS A 191 -7.13 0.88 7.64
N ALA A 192 -6.09 1.18 6.85
CA ALA A 192 -5.08 0.19 6.49
C ALA A 192 -4.47 -0.41 7.78
N PRO A 193 -4.26 -1.74 7.85
CA PRO A 193 -3.53 -2.34 8.96
C PRO A 193 -2.16 -1.70 9.16
N GLU A 194 -1.64 -1.69 10.39
CA GLU A 194 -0.31 -1.13 10.68
C GLU A 194 0.80 -1.88 9.93
N ASN A 195 0.60 -3.18 9.73
CA ASN A 195 1.47 -4.07 8.95
C ASN A 195 1.10 -4.11 7.45
N SER A 196 0.88 -2.93 6.83
CA SER A 196 0.66 -2.84 5.38
C SER A 196 1.60 -1.83 4.71
N SER A 197 2.15 -2.21 3.56
CA SER A 197 3.02 -1.36 2.74
C SER A 197 2.25 -0.24 2.01
N ILE A 198 0.91 -0.36 1.98
CA ILE A 198 -0.01 0.57 1.35
C ILE A 198 -0.78 1.30 2.44
N GLN A 199 -0.20 2.41 2.88
CA GLN A 199 -0.80 3.33 3.85
C GLN A 199 -1.45 4.52 3.13
N PHE A 200 -2.63 4.93 3.58
CA PHE A 200 -3.39 6.02 2.99
C PHE A 200 -4.36 6.65 4.00
N ASP A 201 -4.69 7.92 3.77
CA ASP A 201 -5.74 8.65 4.48
C ASP A 201 -6.90 8.96 3.51
N PHE A 202 -6.56 9.37 2.28
CA PHE A 202 -7.50 9.68 1.21
C PHE A 202 -7.14 8.92 -0.07
N LEU A 203 -8.17 8.47 -0.80
CA LEU A 203 -8.06 7.77 -2.07
C LEU A 203 -8.78 8.57 -3.16
N LEU A 204 -8.04 8.96 -4.21
CA LEU A 204 -8.56 9.68 -5.37
C LEU A 204 -8.42 8.84 -6.64
N PRO A 205 -9.25 9.07 -7.66
CA PRO A 205 -9.07 8.46 -8.97
C PRO A 205 -7.73 8.83 -9.61
N PHE A 206 -7.02 7.85 -10.17
CA PHE A 206 -5.75 8.04 -10.89
C PHE A 206 -5.86 8.97 -12.10
N THR A 207 -7.06 9.17 -12.65
CA THR A 207 -7.29 10.14 -13.73
C THR A 207 -6.89 11.57 -13.36
N ASN A 208 -6.90 11.92 -12.06
CA ASN A 208 -6.41 13.22 -11.57
C ASN A 208 -4.89 13.40 -11.73
N TYR A 209 -4.16 12.30 -11.96
CA TYR A 209 -2.73 12.29 -12.27
C TYR A 209 -2.48 12.36 -13.78
N THR A 210 -3.19 11.52 -14.55
CA THR A 210 -2.89 11.31 -15.99
C THR A 210 -3.36 12.45 -16.91
N GLU A 211 -4.23 13.34 -16.45
CA GLU A 211 -4.66 14.52 -17.23
C GLU A 211 -3.53 15.58 -17.39
N CYS A 212 -2.40 15.45 -16.70
CA CYS A 212 -1.19 16.20 -17.04
C CYS A 212 -0.67 15.76 -18.41
N LYS A 213 -0.76 16.63 -19.42
CA LYS A 213 -0.27 16.36 -20.79
C LYS A 213 1.15 15.76 -20.75
N GLY A 214 1.32 14.59 -21.35
CA GLY A 214 2.60 13.88 -21.48
C GLY A 214 2.94 12.90 -20.34
N TYR A 215 2.05 12.69 -19.36
CA TYR A 215 2.33 11.84 -18.20
C TYR A 215 1.70 10.45 -18.28
N SER A 216 0.63 10.28 -19.07
CA SER A 216 -0.14 9.03 -19.14
C SER A 216 0.56 7.91 -19.90
N ASP A 217 1.32 8.25 -20.94
CA ASP A 217 1.80 7.29 -21.95
C ASP A 217 3.33 7.30 -22.14
N ASP A 218 4.05 7.90 -21.18
CA ASP A 218 5.51 7.97 -21.20
C ASP A 218 6.15 6.71 -20.59
N TRP A 219 6.83 5.91 -21.42
CA TRP A 219 7.55 4.70 -21.04
C TRP A 219 8.92 4.92 -20.42
N GLY A 220 9.51 6.12 -20.58
CA GLY A 220 10.76 6.50 -19.92
C GLY A 220 10.54 6.97 -18.48
N ARG A 221 9.33 7.45 -18.18
CA ARG A 221 8.96 8.01 -16.88
C ARG A 221 8.51 6.96 -15.88
N GLY A 222 9.45 6.42 -15.11
CA GLY A 222 9.13 5.54 -13.98
C GLY A 222 8.79 6.33 -12.72
N ASP A 223 7.53 6.65 -12.48
CA ASP A 223 7.14 7.39 -11.28
C ASP A 223 5.81 6.96 -10.64
N THR A 224 5.28 5.81 -11.07
CA THR A 224 4.05 5.22 -10.55
C THR A 224 4.32 3.83 -10.00
N TYR A 225 3.61 3.45 -8.95
CA TYR A 225 3.63 2.06 -8.49
C TYR A 225 2.66 1.25 -9.35
N THR A 226 3.12 0.15 -9.93
CA THR A 226 2.26 -0.82 -10.62
C THR A 226 2.23 -2.12 -9.85
N TYR A 227 1.02 -2.59 -9.54
CA TYR A 227 0.78 -3.92 -8.99
C TYR A 227 -0.03 -4.72 -9.98
N ILE A 228 0.26 -6.01 -10.04
CA ILE A 228 -0.45 -6.97 -10.87
C ILE A 228 -0.92 -8.14 -10.03
N GLN A 229 -2.10 -8.64 -10.35
CA GLN A 229 -2.60 -9.93 -9.88
C GLN A 229 -2.42 -10.93 -11.02
N LEU A 230 -1.72 -12.03 -10.77
CA LEU A 230 -1.51 -13.07 -11.76
C LEU A 230 -2.73 -13.99 -11.85
N SER A 231 -2.91 -14.60 -13.02
CA SER A 231 -3.78 -15.76 -13.21
C SER A 231 -3.14 -17.01 -12.58
N ASP A 232 -3.95 -18.03 -12.32
CA ASP A 232 -3.46 -19.29 -11.77
C ASP A 232 -2.46 -19.96 -12.73
N ASN A 233 -1.45 -20.64 -12.16
CA ASN A 233 -0.41 -21.39 -12.89
C ASN A 233 0.52 -20.54 -13.79
N VAL A 234 0.59 -19.22 -13.58
CA VAL A 234 1.55 -18.36 -14.29
C VAL A 234 2.92 -18.48 -13.64
N ARG A 235 3.92 -18.90 -14.42
CA ARG A 235 5.32 -18.91 -13.97
C ARG A 235 5.88 -17.49 -14.02
N VAL A 236 6.26 -16.95 -12.86
CA VAL A 236 6.79 -15.58 -12.71
C VAL A 236 7.93 -15.28 -13.69
N SER A 237 8.89 -16.19 -13.87
CA SER A 237 10.02 -16.00 -14.79
C SER A 237 9.60 -15.85 -16.26
N ASP A 238 8.46 -16.41 -16.65
CA ASP A 238 7.97 -16.34 -18.03
C ASP A 238 7.29 -15.00 -18.26
N LEU A 239 6.53 -14.55 -17.27
CA LEU A 239 5.93 -13.22 -17.28
C LEU A 239 7.00 -12.13 -17.23
N GLU A 240 8.04 -12.23 -16.40
CA GLU A 240 9.14 -11.26 -16.38
C GLU A 240 9.82 -11.11 -17.75
N ARG A 241 9.99 -12.22 -18.49
CA ARG A 241 10.49 -12.19 -19.87
C ARG A 241 9.53 -11.47 -20.81
N GLN A 242 8.21 -11.70 -20.68
CA GLN A 242 7.20 -10.99 -21.46
C GLN A 242 7.19 -9.49 -21.14
N ILE A 243 7.27 -9.11 -19.87
CA ILE A 243 7.35 -7.72 -19.42
C ILE A 243 8.57 -7.04 -20.04
N ALA A 244 9.74 -7.68 -20.00
CA ALA A 244 10.97 -7.14 -20.57
C ALA A 244 10.87 -6.90 -22.09
N LEU A 245 10.25 -7.84 -22.82
CA LEU A 245 10.01 -7.69 -24.26
C LEU A 245 9.03 -6.56 -24.55
N LEU A 246 7.91 -6.52 -23.82
CA LEU A 246 6.86 -5.51 -23.95
C LEU A 246 7.42 -4.11 -23.66
N SER A 247 8.05 -3.92 -22.50
CA SER A 247 8.61 -2.63 -22.10
C SER A 247 9.71 -2.18 -23.05
N GLY A 248 10.54 -3.11 -23.54
CA GLY A 248 11.57 -2.82 -24.52
C GLY A 248 11.01 -2.39 -25.88
N ARG A 249 9.89 -2.98 -26.35
CA ARG A 249 9.20 -2.54 -27.57
C ARG A 249 8.67 -1.12 -27.42
N HIS A 250 7.80 -0.90 -26.43
CA HIS A 250 7.17 0.40 -26.21
C HIS A 250 8.18 1.52 -25.97
N TYR A 251 9.26 1.24 -25.23
CA TYR A 251 10.33 2.21 -25.00
C TYR A 251 11.06 2.57 -26.31
N ARG A 252 11.39 1.58 -27.15
CA ARG A 252 12.03 1.85 -28.46
C ARG A 252 11.11 2.58 -29.42
N ASP A 253 9.81 2.29 -29.39
CA ASP A 253 8.84 2.98 -30.25
C ASP A 253 8.75 4.48 -29.90
N GLN A 254 8.96 4.84 -28.63
CA GLN A 254 8.92 6.23 -28.17
C GLN A 254 10.27 6.96 -28.24
N TYR A 255 11.39 6.28 -27.97
CA TYR A 255 12.72 6.89 -27.80
C TYR A 255 13.78 6.43 -28.82
N GLY A 256 13.44 5.50 -29.71
CA GLY A 256 14.38 4.90 -30.65
C GLY A 256 15.29 3.84 -30.03
N SER A 257 16.17 3.26 -30.84
CA SER A 257 17.06 2.15 -30.49
C SER A 257 18.28 2.53 -29.64
N GLU A 258 18.56 3.82 -29.47
CA GLU A 258 19.73 4.32 -28.73
C GLU A 258 19.51 4.40 -27.22
N GLY A 259 18.26 4.31 -26.75
CA GLY A 259 17.96 4.34 -25.32
C GLY A 259 18.03 2.95 -24.66
N HIS A 260 18.43 2.90 -23.40
CA HIS A 260 18.48 1.67 -22.61
C HIS A 260 17.15 1.46 -21.86
N PRO A 261 16.31 0.49 -22.25
CA PRO A 261 15.07 0.23 -21.54
C PRO A 261 15.39 -0.25 -20.12
N LYS A 262 14.64 0.26 -19.13
CA LYS A 262 14.73 -0.24 -17.76
C LYS A 262 14.37 -1.73 -17.75
N ARG A 263 15.09 -2.51 -16.94
CA ARG A 263 14.72 -3.89 -16.65
C ARG A 263 13.63 -3.89 -15.60
N PHE A 264 12.58 -4.70 -15.80
CA PHE A 264 11.49 -4.85 -14.85
C PHE A 264 11.44 -6.28 -14.30
N LEU A 265 11.16 -6.42 -13.01
CA LEU A 265 10.96 -7.71 -12.33
C LEU A 265 9.73 -7.66 -11.44
N LEU A 266 9.31 -8.82 -10.95
CA LEU A 266 8.14 -8.96 -10.09
C LEU A 266 8.56 -9.27 -8.66
N GLN A 267 8.03 -8.48 -7.72
CA GLN A 267 8.23 -8.68 -6.30
C GLN A 267 6.91 -9.10 -5.65
N PRO A 268 6.82 -10.26 -4.97
CA PRO A 268 5.63 -10.65 -4.21
C PRO A 268 5.25 -9.57 -3.19
N ILE A 269 3.96 -9.34 -2.98
CA ILE A 269 3.51 -8.29 -2.05
C ILE A 269 3.98 -8.52 -0.60
N THR A 270 4.04 -9.78 -0.17
CA THR A 270 4.51 -10.19 1.17
C THR A 270 6.01 -9.97 1.36
N ASP A 271 6.77 -9.83 0.29
CA ASP A 271 8.22 -9.61 0.33
C ASP A 271 8.59 -8.11 0.40
N ILE A 272 7.64 -7.21 0.19
CA ILE A 272 7.91 -5.77 0.05
C ILE A 272 8.57 -5.18 1.29
N HIS A 273 8.06 -5.54 2.47
CA HIS A 273 8.54 -5.01 3.75
C HIS A 273 9.98 -5.44 4.04
N LEU A 274 10.29 -6.73 3.85
CA LEU A 274 11.60 -7.30 4.16
C LEU A 274 12.64 -7.06 3.06
N LYS A 275 12.21 -6.76 1.82
CA LYS A 275 13.07 -6.50 0.65
C LYS A 275 12.73 -5.12 0.06
N THR A 276 13.07 -4.07 0.80
CA THR A 276 12.81 -2.69 0.37
C THR A 276 13.85 -2.22 -0.66
N PHE A 277 13.41 -1.42 -1.63
CA PHE A 277 14.21 -0.79 -2.68
C PHE A 277 13.93 0.71 -2.75
#